data_AF-A0A7Z9JMG6-F1
#
_entry.id   AF-A0A7Z9JMG6-F1
#
_cell.length_a   1.000
_cell.length_b   1.000
_cell.length_c   1.000
_cell.angle_alpha   90.00
_cell.angle_beta   90.00
_cell.angle_gamma   90.00
#
_symmetry.space_group_name_H-M   'P 1'
#
loop_
_entity.id
_entity.type
_entity.pdbx_description
1 polymer ?
#
loop_
_entity_poly.entity_id
_entity_poly.type
_entity_poly.pdbx_seq_one_letter_code
_entity_poly.pdbx_strand_id
1 'polypeptide(L)'
;MLHSNDRIIRHKVGLLNLADELGNVAKACKMMGVSRDTFYRYKEAAEEGGVDALLEKNRRVPNPKNRVEPHVEEAVIQYAVAEPAHGQVRVSNELRKRGVFVSPSGVRSIWLRHDLANFKQRLKALEAKVAEEGLILTESQVQALERKKQDDEACGEIDTAHPGYLGSQDTFYVGTFKGVGRVYQQTYVDTYAKVAHCKLYTTKTPVTAADLLNDRVLPFYASHELPVLRILTDRGTEYCGKVEQHDYQLYLALNEIEHTRTKARHPQTNGICERFHKTILQEFYQPALRRKIYGSLEALQEDLDVWLDYYNNERTHQGKKCCGRTPLATLLDGKSIWKEKFVG
;
A
#
# COMPACT_ATOMS: atom_id res chain seq x y z
N MET A 1 9.39 48.04 11.76
CA MET A 1 8.76 47.07 10.84
C MET A 1 8.99 45.66 11.33
N LEU A 2 7.92 44.87 11.41
CA LEU A 2 7.96 43.45 11.72
C LEU A 2 8.33 42.67 10.46
N HIS A 3 9.29 41.76 10.54
CA HIS A 3 9.73 40.94 9.40
C HIS A 3 9.42 39.47 9.64
N SER A 4 8.79 38.80 8.67
CA SER A 4 8.54 37.36 8.68
C SER A 4 8.64 36.77 7.28
N ASN A 5 9.36 35.65 7.16
CA ASN A 5 9.43 34.86 5.92
C ASN A 5 8.29 33.84 5.80
N ASP A 6 7.51 33.62 6.85
CA ASP A 6 6.46 32.62 6.87
C ASP A 6 5.21 33.09 6.11
N ARG A 7 4.80 32.32 5.10
CA ARG A 7 3.64 32.61 4.23
C ARG A 7 2.33 32.70 5.03
N ILE A 8 2.23 32.00 6.16
CA ILE A 8 1.00 31.89 6.96
C ILE A 8 0.69 33.20 7.70
N ILE A 9 1.71 33.90 8.20
CA ILE A 9 1.55 35.13 9.00
C ILE A 9 1.86 36.40 8.21
N ARG A 10 2.35 36.29 6.98
CA ARG A 10 2.69 37.43 6.11
C ARG A 10 1.56 38.46 5.98
N HIS A 11 0.31 38.00 5.86
CA HIS A 11 -0.85 38.88 5.77
C HIS A 11 -1.11 39.66 7.07
N LYS A 12 -0.89 39.01 8.23
CA LYS A 12 -1.07 39.60 9.56
C LYS A 12 0.03 40.62 9.86
N VAL A 13 1.27 40.27 9.53
CA VAL A 13 2.45 41.16 9.63
C VAL A 13 2.32 42.35 8.69
N GLY A 14 1.86 42.13 7.47
CA GLY A 14 1.61 43.19 6.49
C GLY A 14 0.57 44.21 6.96
N LEU A 15 -0.50 43.76 7.62
CA LEU A 15 -1.50 44.66 8.20
C LEU A 15 -0.92 45.56 9.30
N LEU A 16 -0.07 45.01 10.18
CA LEU A 16 0.58 45.77 11.27
C LEU A 16 1.57 46.80 10.71
N ASN A 17 2.40 46.41 9.75
CA ASN A 17 3.35 47.33 9.10
C ASN A 17 2.62 48.44 8.31
N LEU A 18 1.55 48.11 7.59
CA LEU A 18 0.77 49.09 6.83
C LEU A 18 0.11 50.13 7.74
N ALA A 19 -0.34 49.73 8.94
CA ALA A 19 -0.89 50.66 9.90
C ALA A 19 0.18 51.61 10.48
N ASP A 20 1.40 51.12 10.68
CA ASP A 20 2.55 51.89 11.15
C ASP A 20 3.01 52.91 10.09
N GLU A 21 3.13 52.48 8.82
CA GLU A 21 3.48 53.34 7.69
C GLU A 21 2.44 54.45 7.43
N LEU A 22 1.15 54.13 7.53
CA LEU A 22 0.07 55.09 7.28
C LEU A 22 -0.22 55.99 8.48
N GLY A 23 0.26 55.66 9.69
CA GLY A 23 -0.14 56.31 10.94
C GLY A 23 -1.65 56.24 11.23
N ASN A 24 -2.40 55.39 10.51
CA ASN A 24 -3.86 55.35 10.55
C ASN A 24 -4.39 53.91 10.42
N VAL A 25 -4.73 53.35 11.58
CA VAL A 25 -5.24 51.98 11.73
C VAL A 25 -6.54 51.76 10.93
N ALA A 26 -7.46 52.74 10.94
CA ALA A 26 -8.75 52.60 10.26
C ALA A 26 -8.59 52.51 8.74
N LYS A 27 -7.67 53.29 8.17
CA LYS A 27 -7.34 53.26 6.74
C LYS A 27 -6.66 51.95 6.35
N ALA A 28 -5.69 51.49 7.14
CA ALA A 28 -5.00 50.21 6.92
C ALA A 28 -5.99 49.01 6.98
N CYS A 29 -6.87 48.99 7.98
CA CYS A 29 -7.93 47.98 8.11
C CYS A 29 -8.89 47.96 6.90
N LYS A 30 -9.29 49.15 6.42
CA LYS A 30 -10.17 49.28 5.24
C LYS A 30 -9.50 48.80 3.96
N MET A 31 -8.21 49.07 3.78
CA MET A 31 -7.44 48.65 2.60
C MET A 31 -7.19 47.14 2.57
N MET A 32 -6.98 46.52 3.73
CA MET A 32 -6.70 45.08 3.85
C MET A 32 -7.97 44.23 4.06
N GLY A 33 -9.14 44.85 4.18
CA GLY A 33 -10.41 44.15 4.40
C GLY A 33 -10.52 43.46 5.77
N VAL A 34 -9.85 43.98 6.80
CA VAL A 34 -9.82 43.40 8.15
C VAL A 34 -10.53 44.32 9.15
N SER A 35 -11.20 43.75 10.15
CA SER A 35 -11.85 44.55 11.21
C SER A 35 -10.81 45.17 12.15
N ARG A 36 -11.14 46.34 12.72
CA ARG A 36 -10.30 47.02 13.73
C ARG A 36 -10.04 46.13 14.95
N ASP A 37 -11.04 45.35 15.38
CA ASP A 37 -10.90 44.40 16.50
C ASP A 37 -9.85 43.32 16.20
N THR A 38 -9.79 42.84 14.96
CA THR A 38 -8.79 41.85 14.55
C THR A 38 -7.40 42.46 14.50
N PHE A 39 -7.29 43.73 14.08
CA PHE A 39 -6.02 44.47 14.14
C PHE A 39 -5.48 44.55 15.57
N TYR A 40 -6.30 45.02 16.53
CA TYR A 40 -5.84 45.15 17.91
C TYR A 40 -5.47 43.80 18.53
N ARG A 41 -6.20 42.72 18.20
CA ARG A 41 -5.82 41.36 18.62
C ARG A 41 -4.48 40.89 18.05
N TYR A 42 -4.15 41.24 16.81
CA TYR A 42 -2.84 40.92 16.23
C TYR A 42 -1.73 41.78 16.82
N LYS A 43 -2.03 43.06 17.08
CA LYS A 43 -1.09 43.98 17.72
C LYS A 43 -0.72 43.50 19.12
N GLU A 44 -1.73 43.19 19.95
CA GLU A 44 -1.55 42.64 21.30
C GLU A 44 -0.76 41.33 21.27
N ALA A 45 -1.12 40.39 20.38
CA ALA A 45 -0.39 39.14 20.23
C ALA A 45 1.08 39.35 19.82
N ALA A 46 1.35 40.30 18.92
CA ALA A 46 2.69 40.64 18.48
C ALA A 46 3.51 41.35 19.56
N GLU A 47 2.88 42.17 20.41
CA GLU A 47 3.50 42.84 21.55
C GLU A 47 3.84 41.86 22.69
N GLU A 48 2.98 40.87 22.97
CA GLU A 48 3.20 39.88 24.03
C GLU A 48 4.19 38.77 23.66
N GLY A 49 4.17 38.29 22.41
CA GLY A 49 4.89 37.08 22.01
C GLY A 49 5.66 37.19 20.70
N GLY A 50 5.87 38.42 20.20
CA GLY A 50 6.57 38.67 18.95
C GLY A 50 5.83 38.18 17.71
N VAL A 51 6.54 38.18 16.59
CA VAL A 51 5.97 37.82 15.27
C VAL A 51 5.43 36.39 15.22
N ASP A 52 6.02 35.46 15.97
CA ASP A 52 5.63 34.05 16.00
C ASP A 52 4.28 33.83 16.71
N ALA A 53 3.89 34.73 17.62
CA ALA A 53 2.58 34.68 18.28
C ALA A 53 1.39 34.97 17.33
N LEU A 54 1.67 35.46 16.11
CA LEU A 54 0.65 35.63 15.07
C LEU A 54 0.26 34.31 14.39
N LEU A 55 1.00 33.21 14.62
CA LEU A 55 0.61 31.88 14.16
C LEU A 55 -0.69 31.46 14.86
N GLU A 56 -1.66 30.93 14.10
CA GLU A 56 -2.93 30.52 14.68
C GLU A 56 -2.73 29.39 15.70
N LYS A 57 -2.82 29.71 16.99
CA LYS A 57 -3.00 28.69 18.02
C LYS A 57 -4.36 28.04 17.81
N ASN A 58 -4.37 26.75 17.48
CA ASN A 58 -5.59 25.97 17.32
C ASN A 58 -6.44 26.10 18.60
N ARG A 59 -7.57 26.82 18.50
CA ARG A 59 -8.44 27.13 19.64
C ARG A 59 -9.23 25.94 20.16
N ARG A 60 -9.15 24.79 19.48
CA ARG A 60 -9.87 23.58 19.89
C ARG A 60 -9.18 22.96 21.10
N VAL A 61 -9.65 23.34 22.28
CA VAL A 61 -9.32 22.64 23.52
C VAL A 61 -10.09 21.30 23.52
N PRO A 62 -9.44 20.15 23.74
CA PRO A 62 -10.12 18.88 23.90
C PRO A 62 -11.16 18.98 25.01
N ASN A 63 -12.43 18.64 24.73
CA ASN A 63 -13.49 18.68 25.74
C ASN A 63 -13.41 17.44 26.64
N PRO A 64 -13.01 17.55 27.92
CA PRO A 64 -12.84 16.39 28.80
C PRO A 64 -14.17 15.70 29.11
N LYS A 65 -15.31 16.39 28.97
CA LYS A 65 -16.65 15.84 29.25
C LYS A 65 -17.08 14.73 28.28
N ASN A 66 -16.46 14.67 27.09
CA ASN A 66 -16.72 13.62 26.10
C ASN A 66 -15.79 12.41 26.26
N ARG A 67 -15.01 12.37 27.35
CA ARG A 67 -14.10 11.27 27.64
C ARG A 67 -14.89 10.12 28.26
N VAL A 68 -14.55 8.90 27.84
CA VAL A 68 -15.01 7.71 28.55
C VAL A 68 -14.35 7.66 29.93
N GLU A 69 -14.96 6.93 30.85
CA GLU A 69 -14.38 6.69 32.16
C GLU A 69 -12.94 6.15 32.06
N PRO A 70 -12.03 6.54 32.98
CA PRO A 70 -10.61 6.16 32.90
C PRO A 70 -10.39 4.64 32.78
N HIS A 71 -11.19 3.83 33.49
CA HIS A 71 -11.09 2.38 33.43
C HIS A 71 -11.45 1.81 32.05
N VAL A 72 -12.37 2.44 31.31
CA VAL A 72 -12.74 2.04 29.95
C VAL A 72 -11.60 2.33 28.98
N GLU A 73 -10.97 3.50 29.14
CA GLU A 73 -9.84 3.90 28.32
C GLU A 73 -8.63 2.98 28.55
N GLU A 74 -8.32 2.68 29.81
CA GLU A 74 -7.26 1.74 30.18
C GLU A 74 -7.51 0.34 29.60
N ALA A 75 -8.74 -0.17 29.72
CA ALA A 75 -9.10 -1.47 29.16
C ALA A 75 -8.91 -1.54 27.63
N VAL A 76 -9.20 -0.45 26.91
CA VAL A 76 -8.99 -0.35 25.46
C VAL A 76 -7.50 -0.36 25.10
N ILE A 77 -6.67 0.36 25.86
CA ILE A 77 -5.21 0.42 25.65
C ILE A 77 -4.60 -0.95 25.91
N GLN A 78 -4.92 -1.58 27.04
CA GLN A 78 -4.43 -2.91 27.40
C GLN A 78 -4.82 -3.95 26.36
N TYR A 79 -6.06 -3.92 25.88
CA TYR A 79 -6.52 -4.83 24.83
C TYR A 79 -5.75 -4.62 23.52
N ALA A 80 -5.46 -3.37 23.16
CA ALA A 80 -4.75 -3.03 21.92
C ALA A 80 -3.32 -3.60 21.89
N VAL A 81 -2.68 -3.70 23.06
CA VAL A 81 -1.35 -4.30 23.21
C VAL A 81 -1.44 -5.83 23.29
N ALA A 82 -2.43 -6.36 24.01
CA ALA A 82 -2.65 -7.81 24.09
C ALA A 82 -2.94 -8.42 22.71
N GLU A 83 -3.79 -7.77 21.91
CA GLU A 83 -4.29 -8.29 20.64
C GLU A 83 -4.21 -7.22 19.52
N PRO A 84 -3.00 -6.88 19.05
CA PRO A 84 -2.80 -5.76 18.12
C PRO A 84 -3.51 -5.94 16.78
N ALA A 85 -3.72 -7.19 16.35
CA ALA A 85 -4.37 -7.55 15.09
C ALA A 85 -5.89 -7.28 15.07
N HIS A 86 -6.52 -7.11 16.22
CA HIS A 86 -7.96 -6.89 16.29
C HIS A 86 -8.34 -5.44 15.92
N GLY A 87 -9.30 -5.30 15.01
CA GLY A 87 -9.86 -4.00 14.60
C GLY A 87 -10.87 -3.45 15.60
N GLN A 88 -11.17 -2.14 15.49
CA GLN A 88 -12.00 -1.38 16.45
C GLN A 88 -13.38 -2.01 16.77
N VAL A 89 -14.01 -2.66 15.78
CA VAL A 89 -15.31 -3.34 15.96
C VAL A 89 -15.15 -4.60 16.82
N ARG A 90 -14.11 -5.39 16.56
CA ARG A 90 -13.83 -6.62 17.31
C ARG A 90 -13.45 -6.30 18.75
N VAL A 91 -12.61 -5.29 18.95
CA VAL A 91 -12.22 -4.80 20.29
C VAL A 91 -13.44 -4.36 21.10
N SER A 92 -14.33 -3.55 20.49
CA SER A 92 -15.58 -3.12 21.13
C SER A 92 -16.46 -4.30 21.57
N ASN A 93 -16.61 -5.32 20.71
CA ASN A 93 -17.40 -6.51 21.03
C ASN A 93 -16.77 -7.36 22.14
N GLU A 94 -15.45 -7.54 22.13
CA GLU A 94 -14.73 -8.33 23.13
C GLU A 94 -14.68 -7.64 24.49
N LEU A 95 -14.54 -6.31 24.52
CA LEU A 95 -14.64 -5.53 25.75
C LEU A 95 -16.06 -5.56 26.32
N ARG A 96 -17.09 -5.53 25.46
CA ARG A 96 -18.50 -5.66 25.89
C ARG A 96 -18.75 -6.98 26.63
N LYS A 97 -18.16 -8.08 26.15
CA LYS A 97 -18.25 -9.39 26.84
C LYS A 97 -17.60 -9.38 28.23
N ARG A 98 -16.60 -8.52 28.43
CA ARG A 98 -15.89 -8.32 29.72
C ARG A 98 -16.58 -7.27 30.61
N GLY A 99 -17.79 -6.81 30.24
CA GLY A 99 -18.54 -5.80 30.98
C GLY A 99 -18.10 -4.36 30.72
N VAL A 100 -17.20 -4.11 29.76
CA VAL A 100 -16.71 -2.78 29.40
C VAL A 100 -17.43 -2.29 28.15
N PHE A 101 -18.29 -1.29 28.30
CA PHE A 101 -19.11 -0.77 27.20
C PHE A 101 -18.44 0.41 26.50
N VAL A 102 -17.93 0.18 25.30
CA VAL A 102 -17.37 1.24 24.43
C VAL A 102 -17.78 0.99 22.98
N SER A 103 -18.13 2.04 22.24
CA SER A 103 -18.48 1.92 20.82
C SER A 103 -17.23 1.74 19.94
N PRO A 104 -17.33 1.14 18.74
CA PRO A 104 -16.18 1.01 17.83
C PRO A 104 -15.52 2.36 17.49
N SER A 105 -16.32 3.42 17.34
CA SER A 105 -15.82 4.79 17.14
C SER A 105 -15.10 5.32 18.37
N GLY A 106 -15.60 5.00 19.58
CA GLY A 106 -14.95 5.33 20.85
C GLY A 106 -13.58 4.66 20.98
N VAL A 107 -13.47 3.38 20.61
CA VAL A 107 -12.18 2.66 20.55
C VAL A 107 -11.21 3.38 19.61
N ARG A 108 -11.66 3.79 18.41
CA ARG A 108 -10.83 4.52 17.46
C ARG A 108 -10.36 5.87 18.01
N SER A 109 -11.25 6.63 18.65
CA SER A 109 -10.90 7.92 19.24
C SER A 109 -9.91 7.78 20.38
N ILE A 110 -10.01 6.72 21.20
CA ILE A 110 -9.00 6.39 22.22
C ILE A 110 -7.67 6.09 21.54
N TRP A 111 -7.65 5.20 20.56
CA TRP A 111 -6.41 4.84 19.86
C TRP A 111 -5.70 6.02 19.19
N LEU A 112 -6.44 6.98 18.62
CA LEU A 112 -5.85 8.19 18.03
C LEU A 112 -5.14 9.07 19.06
N ARG A 113 -5.55 9.03 20.33
CA ARG A 113 -4.92 9.82 21.40
C ARG A 113 -3.69 9.17 22.01
N HIS A 114 -3.59 7.84 21.90
CA HIS A 114 -2.51 7.04 22.50
C HIS A 114 -1.55 6.48 21.46
N ASP A 115 -1.58 7.00 20.22
CA ASP A 115 -0.76 6.52 19.11
C ASP A 115 -0.92 5.01 18.81
N LEU A 116 -2.14 4.49 18.90
CA LEU A 116 -2.53 3.09 18.67
C LEU A 116 -3.49 2.92 17.47
N ALA A 117 -3.61 3.95 16.62
CA ALA A 117 -4.64 4.04 15.60
C ALA A 117 -4.55 2.96 14.52
N ASN A 118 -3.33 2.55 14.17
CA ASN A 118 -3.09 1.52 13.17
C ASN A 118 -2.36 0.29 13.75
N PHE A 119 -2.34 -0.79 12.97
CA PHE A 119 -1.75 -2.06 13.39
C PHE A 119 -0.25 -1.92 13.72
N LYS A 120 0.51 -1.20 12.89
CA LYS A 120 1.95 -0.96 13.08
C LYS A 120 2.25 -0.25 14.40
N GLN A 121 1.43 0.75 14.73
CA GLN A 121 1.47 1.50 15.98
C GLN A 121 1.22 0.61 17.21
N ARG A 122 0.18 -0.22 17.17
CA ARG A 122 -0.13 -1.18 18.24
C ARG A 122 0.98 -2.22 18.42
N LEU A 123 1.58 -2.66 17.32
CA LEU A 123 2.69 -3.60 17.36
C LEU A 123 3.96 -2.98 17.96
N LYS A 124 4.25 -1.70 17.65
CA LYS A 124 5.34 -0.96 18.29
C LYS A 124 5.13 -0.84 19.80
N ALA A 125 3.90 -0.59 20.24
CA ALA A 125 3.56 -0.55 21.67
C ALA A 125 3.76 -1.92 22.34
N LEU A 126 3.45 -3.01 21.64
CA LEU A 126 3.73 -4.37 22.13
C LEU A 126 5.24 -4.66 22.21
N GLU A 127 6.01 -4.33 21.17
CA GLU A 127 7.47 -4.49 21.15
C GLU A 127 8.12 -3.73 22.32
N ALA A 128 7.69 -2.50 22.59
CA ALA A 128 8.16 -1.70 23.72
C ALA A 128 7.84 -2.37 25.07
N LYS A 129 6.62 -2.87 25.23
CA LYS A 129 6.20 -3.55 26.47
C LYS A 129 6.98 -4.85 26.72
N VAL A 130 7.28 -5.62 25.66
CA VAL A 130 8.09 -6.85 25.75
C VAL A 130 9.53 -6.52 26.14
N ALA A 131 10.10 -5.45 25.59
CA ALA A 131 11.46 -5.02 25.92
C ALA A 131 11.60 -4.53 27.37
N GLU A 132 10.55 -3.92 27.94
CA GLU A 132 10.54 -3.41 29.31
C GLU A 132 10.24 -4.49 30.36
N GLU A 133 9.26 -5.36 30.11
CA GLU A 133 8.76 -6.33 31.10
C GLU A 133 9.31 -7.76 30.90
N GLY A 134 10.05 -8.04 29.82
CA GLY A 134 10.61 -9.37 29.54
C GLY A 134 9.54 -10.45 29.33
N LEU A 135 8.35 -10.06 28.86
CA LEU A 135 7.19 -10.94 28.72
C LEU A 135 7.40 -12.03 27.68
N ILE A 136 6.93 -13.24 27.99
CA ILE A 136 6.78 -14.33 27.01
C ILE A 136 5.57 -14.00 26.14
N LEU A 137 5.82 -13.86 24.83
CA LEU A 137 4.78 -13.58 23.84
C LEU A 137 3.77 -14.72 23.75
N THR A 138 2.49 -14.36 23.65
CA THR A 138 1.42 -15.33 23.34
C THR A 138 1.47 -15.74 21.87
N GLU A 139 0.89 -16.89 21.53
CA GLU A 139 0.88 -17.43 20.15
C GLU A 139 0.23 -16.45 19.14
N SER A 140 -0.83 -15.75 19.54
CA SER A 140 -1.47 -14.71 18.71
C SER A 140 -0.54 -13.51 18.45
N GLN A 141 0.28 -13.15 19.42
CA GLN A 141 1.27 -12.06 19.30
C GLN A 141 2.47 -12.47 18.45
N VAL A 142 2.94 -13.72 18.55
CA VAL A 142 3.98 -14.26 17.66
C VAL A 142 3.49 -14.25 16.22
N GLN A 143 2.28 -14.74 15.95
CA GLN A 143 1.68 -14.70 14.60
C GLN A 143 1.56 -13.26 14.06
N ALA A 144 1.21 -12.29 14.92
CA ALA A 144 1.13 -10.88 14.52
C ALA A 144 2.51 -10.29 14.15
N LEU A 145 3.56 -10.65 14.90
CA LEU A 145 4.95 -10.26 14.62
C LEU A 145 5.49 -10.94 13.35
N GLU A 146 5.21 -12.22 13.14
CA GLU A 146 5.55 -12.95 11.91
C GLU A 146 4.88 -12.34 10.68
N ARG A 147 3.62 -11.94 10.80
CA ARG A 147 2.86 -11.29 9.71
C ARG A 147 3.46 -9.93 9.35
N LYS A 148 3.90 -9.14 10.34
CA LYS A 148 4.63 -7.88 10.11
C LYS A 148 5.97 -8.14 9.44
N LYS A 149 6.73 -9.13 9.91
CA LYS A 149 8.03 -9.50 9.34
C LYS A 149 7.89 -9.88 7.86
N GLN A 150 6.85 -10.65 7.50
CA GLN A 150 6.53 -10.98 6.11
C GLN A 150 6.09 -9.77 5.27
N ASP A 151 5.36 -8.82 5.84
CA ASP A 151 4.93 -7.61 5.11
C ASP A 151 6.07 -6.57 4.96
N ASP A 152 6.97 -6.47 5.94
CA ASP A 152 8.16 -5.60 5.91
C ASP A 152 9.27 -6.20 5.01
N GLU A 153 9.42 -7.53 4.93
CA GLU A 153 10.35 -8.20 4.00
C GLU A 153 9.99 -8.00 2.52
N ALA A 154 8.71 -7.71 2.21
CA ALA A 154 8.19 -7.54 0.85
C ALA A 154 8.30 -6.10 0.28
N CYS A 155 9.00 -5.19 0.96
CA CYS A 155 9.07 -3.78 0.57
C CYS A 155 10.52 -3.33 0.25
N GLY A 156 11.09 -3.83 -0.84
CA GLY A 156 12.16 -3.11 -1.53
C GLY A 156 11.57 -2.41 -2.76
N GLU A 157 11.88 -1.13 -2.96
CA GLU A 157 11.47 -0.41 -4.15
C GLU A 157 12.29 -0.93 -5.34
N ILE A 158 11.65 -1.71 -6.22
CA ILE A 158 12.15 -1.93 -7.57
C ILE A 158 11.84 -0.65 -8.35
N ASP A 159 12.88 0.01 -8.87
CA ASP A 159 12.68 1.17 -9.73
C ASP A 159 12.29 0.70 -11.15
N THR A 160 11.17 1.22 -11.63
CA THR A 160 10.52 0.79 -12.88
C THR A 160 10.14 2.03 -13.66
N ALA A 161 10.68 2.18 -14.88
CA ALA A 161 10.59 3.42 -15.63
C ALA A 161 9.22 3.64 -16.32
N HIS A 162 8.67 2.59 -16.92
CA HIS A 162 7.42 2.60 -17.69
C HIS A 162 6.82 1.18 -17.75
N PRO A 163 5.55 1.02 -18.18
CA PRO A 163 4.97 -0.29 -18.46
C PRO A 163 5.82 -1.08 -19.47
N GLY A 164 5.96 -2.39 -19.27
CA GLY A 164 6.80 -3.27 -20.10
C GLY A 164 8.31 -3.18 -19.82
N TYR A 165 8.77 -2.23 -19.00
CA TYR A 165 10.19 -2.11 -18.64
C TYR A 165 10.68 -3.33 -17.86
N LEU A 166 9.89 -3.77 -16.87
CA LEU A 166 10.22 -4.91 -16.03
C LEU A 166 8.96 -5.70 -15.67
N GLY A 167 8.92 -6.96 -16.05
CA GLY A 167 7.93 -7.92 -15.57
C GLY A 167 8.49 -8.74 -14.41
N SER A 168 7.68 -9.07 -13.42
CA SER A 168 8.02 -10.07 -12.40
C SER A 168 7.27 -11.35 -12.76
N GLN A 169 7.99 -12.48 -12.84
CA GLN A 169 7.39 -13.78 -13.12
C GLN A 169 7.63 -14.74 -11.95
N ASP A 170 6.59 -15.49 -11.58
CA ASP A 170 6.64 -16.45 -10.47
C ASP A 170 5.64 -17.61 -10.66
N THR A 171 5.96 -18.76 -10.05
CA THR A 171 5.14 -19.97 -10.09
C THR A 171 4.46 -20.18 -8.74
N PHE A 172 3.13 -20.21 -8.74
CA PHE A 172 2.32 -20.42 -7.54
C PHE A 172 1.68 -21.81 -7.56
N TYR A 173 1.81 -22.57 -6.46
CA TYR A 173 1.12 -23.85 -6.33
C TYR A 173 -0.32 -23.62 -5.85
N VAL A 174 -1.29 -23.97 -6.69
CA VAL A 174 -2.71 -23.72 -6.43
C VAL A 174 -3.29 -24.79 -5.51
N GLY A 175 -2.96 -26.05 -5.76
CA GLY A 175 -3.50 -27.18 -5.00
C GLY A 175 -3.47 -28.48 -5.78
N THR A 176 -4.01 -29.54 -5.15
CA THR A 176 -4.26 -30.83 -5.82
C THR A 176 -5.75 -31.05 -5.92
N PHE A 177 -6.23 -31.26 -7.15
CA PHE A 177 -7.65 -31.43 -7.46
C PHE A 177 -7.94 -32.86 -7.89
N LYS A 178 -9.06 -33.41 -7.42
CA LYS A 178 -9.48 -34.77 -7.77
C LYS A 178 -9.77 -34.85 -9.26
N GLY A 179 -9.12 -35.77 -9.98
CA GLY A 179 -9.28 -35.95 -11.42
C GLY A 179 -8.35 -35.10 -12.30
N VAL A 180 -7.74 -34.04 -11.75
CA VAL A 180 -6.79 -33.16 -12.48
C VAL A 180 -5.36 -33.36 -11.98
N GLY A 181 -5.16 -33.63 -10.70
CA GLY A 181 -3.85 -33.74 -10.07
C GLY A 181 -3.35 -32.40 -9.52
N ARG A 182 -2.02 -32.24 -9.48
CA ARG A 182 -1.37 -31.01 -8.98
C ARG A 182 -1.55 -29.90 -10.01
N VAL A 183 -1.94 -28.72 -9.55
CA VAL A 183 -2.12 -27.54 -10.41
C VAL A 183 -1.21 -26.42 -9.95
N TYR A 184 -0.53 -25.83 -10.92
CA TYR A 184 0.40 -24.72 -10.78
C TYR A 184 -0.08 -23.55 -11.64
N GLN A 185 0.06 -22.35 -11.12
CA GLN A 185 -0.18 -21.10 -11.83
C GLN A 185 1.18 -20.49 -12.20
N GLN A 186 1.44 -20.31 -13.48
CA GLN A 186 2.44 -19.33 -13.91
C GLN A 186 1.83 -17.95 -13.81
N THR A 187 2.58 -17.01 -13.26
CA THR A 187 2.14 -15.63 -13.02
C THR A 187 3.13 -14.67 -13.64
N TYR A 188 2.64 -13.66 -14.35
CA TYR A 188 3.40 -12.49 -14.74
C TYR A 188 2.72 -11.25 -14.18
N VAL A 189 3.47 -10.32 -13.60
CA VAL A 189 2.98 -9.02 -13.15
C VAL A 189 3.88 -7.91 -13.67
N ASP A 190 3.31 -6.93 -14.36
CA ASP A 190 3.99 -5.69 -14.71
C ASP A 190 4.38 -4.93 -13.43
N THR A 191 5.66 -4.67 -13.25
CA THR A 191 6.13 -4.04 -12.01
C THR A 191 5.76 -2.55 -11.94
N TYR A 192 5.45 -1.89 -13.05
CA TYR A 192 5.00 -0.50 -13.11
C TYR A 192 3.48 -0.40 -12.95
N ALA A 193 2.72 -0.99 -13.88
CA ALA A 193 1.28 -0.84 -14.01
C ALA A 193 0.47 -1.84 -13.17
N LYS A 194 1.12 -2.90 -12.65
CA LYS A 194 0.50 -4.01 -11.91
C LYS A 194 -0.47 -4.86 -12.71
N VAL A 195 -0.45 -4.74 -14.05
CA VAL A 195 -1.18 -5.63 -14.95
C VAL A 195 -0.68 -7.05 -14.73
N ALA A 196 -1.60 -7.98 -14.54
CA ALA A 196 -1.26 -9.36 -14.25
C ALA A 196 -1.81 -10.31 -15.32
N HIS A 197 -1.02 -11.33 -15.64
CA HIS A 197 -1.41 -12.46 -16.46
C HIS A 197 -1.15 -13.75 -15.70
N CYS A 198 -2.07 -14.72 -15.80
CA CYS A 198 -1.88 -16.04 -15.21
C CYS A 198 -2.33 -17.13 -16.19
N LYS A 199 -1.66 -18.28 -16.12
CA LYS A 199 -2.06 -19.49 -16.83
C LYS A 199 -1.77 -20.71 -15.98
N LEU A 200 -2.70 -21.66 -15.98
CA LEU A 200 -2.68 -22.86 -15.17
C LEU A 200 -2.06 -24.03 -15.94
N TYR A 201 -1.32 -24.86 -15.21
CA TYR A 201 -0.65 -26.03 -15.74
C TYR A 201 -0.68 -27.16 -14.71
N THR A 202 -0.57 -28.41 -15.17
CA THR A 202 -0.42 -29.58 -14.29
C THR A 202 1.04 -29.85 -13.91
N THR A 203 1.98 -29.19 -14.59
CA THR A 203 3.41 -29.37 -14.40
C THR A 203 4.12 -28.04 -14.17
N LYS A 204 5.23 -28.09 -13.44
CA LYS A 204 6.12 -26.95 -13.20
C LYS A 204 7.42 -27.17 -13.98
N THR A 205 7.49 -26.65 -15.21
CA THR A 205 8.64 -26.84 -16.13
C THR A 205 9.03 -25.53 -16.83
N PRO A 206 10.28 -25.41 -17.34
CA PRO A 206 10.70 -24.24 -18.11
C PRO A 206 9.80 -23.90 -19.30
N VAL A 207 9.28 -24.94 -19.97
CA VAL A 207 8.35 -24.79 -21.09
C VAL A 207 7.07 -24.08 -20.65
N THR A 208 6.50 -24.43 -19.50
CA THR A 208 5.27 -23.75 -19.01
C THR A 208 5.50 -22.28 -18.66
N ALA A 209 6.69 -21.94 -18.14
CA ALA A 209 7.05 -20.55 -17.85
C ALA A 209 7.19 -19.72 -19.14
N ALA A 210 7.77 -20.30 -20.20
CA ALA A 210 7.89 -19.68 -21.51
C ALA A 210 6.52 -19.56 -22.22
N ASP A 211 5.68 -20.60 -22.11
CA ASP A 211 4.35 -20.65 -22.71
C ASP A 211 3.45 -19.51 -22.20
N LEU A 212 3.48 -19.19 -20.90
CA LEU A 212 2.73 -18.04 -20.38
C LEU A 212 3.11 -16.74 -21.11
N LEU A 213 4.41 -16.52 -21.34
CA LEU A 213 4.89 -15.32 -22.01
C LEU A 213 4.43 -15.30 -23.47
N ASN A 214 4.59 -16.42 -24.17
CA ASN A 214 4.22 -16.57 -25.57
C ASN A 214 2.72 -16.39 -25.81
N ASP A 215 1.89 -17.04 -24.99
CA ASP A 215 0.44 -17.12 -25.19
C ASP A 215 -0.29 -15.87 -24.71
N ARG A 216 0.12 -15.29 -23.57
CA ARG A 216 -0.67 -14.26 -22.89
C ARG A 216 0.04 -12.92 -22.76
N VAL A 217 1.34 -12.90 -22.47
CA VAL A 217 2.05 -11.65 -22.14
C VAL A 217 2.49 -10.92 -23.41
N LEU A 218 3.37 -11.51 -24.21
CA LEU A 218 3.95 -10.83 -25.37
C LEU A 218 2.89 -10.36 -26.39
N PRO A 219 1.85 -11.16 -26.73
CA PRO A 219 0.79 -10.69 -27.61
C PRO A 219 0.01 -9.50 -27.04
N PHE A 220 -0.25 -9.50 -25.73
CA PHE A 220 -0.95 -8.39 -25.06
C PHE A 220 -0.13 -7.11 -25.12
N TYR A 221 1.16 -7.16 -24.80
CA TYR A 221 2.03 -5.98 -24.85
C TYR A 221 2.26 -5.50 -26.29
N ALA A 222 2.41 -6.41 -27.25
CA ALA A 222 2.51 -6.09 -28.66
C ALA A 222 1.25 -5.37 -29.18
N SER A 223 0.05 -5.83 -28.79
CA SER A 223 -1.22 -5.15 -29.13
C SER A 223 -1.32 -3.74 -28.55
N HIS A 224 -0.56 -3.46 -27.48
CA HIS A 224 -0.45 -2.15 -26.87
C HIS A 224 0.77 -1.35 -27.35
N GLU A 225 1.48 -1.78 -28.40
CA GLU A 225 2.69 -1.12 -28.92
C GLU A 225 3.78 -0.92 -27.84
N LEU A 226 3.88 -1.87 -26.90
CA LEU A 226 4.88 -1.85 -25.83
C LEU A 226 5.79 -3.08 -25.93
N PRO A 227 7.12 -2.93 -25.81
CA PRO A 227 8.00 -4.08 -25.64
C PRO A 227 8.05 -4.53 -24.18
N VAL A 228 8.29 -5.83 -23.97
CA VAL A 228 8.70 -6.37 -22.66
C VAL A 228 10.22 -6.47 -22.65
N LEU A 229 10.90 -5.59 -21.93
CA LEU A 229 12.36 -5.45 -22.03
C LEU A 229 13.12 -6.38 -21.08
N ARG A 230 12.57 -6.61 -19.88
CA ARG A 230 13.25 -7.35 -18.83
C ARG A 230 12.26 -8.16 -18.01
N ILE A 231 12.68 -9.34 -17.59
CA ILE A 231 11.91 -10.18 -16.67
C ILE A 231 12.74 -10.51 -15.44
N LEU A 232 12.15 -10.32 -14.28
CA LEU A 232 12.66 -10.71 -12.98
C LEU A 232 12.01 -12.01 -12.52
N THR A 233 12.84 -13.02 -12.24
CA THR A 233 12.41 -14.27 -11.63
C THR A 233 13.26 -14.61 -10.41
N ASP A 234 12.83 -15.60 -9.64
CA ASP A 234 13.70 -16.27 -8.69
C ASP A 234 14.68 -17.23 -9.40
N ARG A 235 15.40 -18.03 -8.61
CA ARG A 235 16.33 -19.05 -9.10
C ARG A 235 15.70 -20.45 -9.23
N GLY A 236 14.37 -20.54 -9.31
CA GLY A 236 13.66 -21.79 -9.54
C GLY A 236 14.15 -22.49 -10.80
N THR A 237 14.10 -23.83 -10.78
CA THR A 237 14.55 -24.69 -11.89
C THR A 237 13.71 -24.51 -13.16
N GLU A 238 12.54 -23.91 -13.05
CA GLU A 238 11.68 -23.49 -14.15
C GLU A 238 12.18 -22.22 -14.86
N TYR A 239 12.99 -21.39 -14.20
CA TYR A 239 13.52 -20.15 -14.78
C TYR A 239 15.03 -20.20 -15.02
N CYS A 240 15.75 -20.98 -14.23
CA CYS A 240 17.20 -21.02 -14.24
C CYS A 240 17.74 -22.44 -14.44
N GLY A 241 18.65 -22.58 -15.40
CA GLY A 241 19.46 -23.79 -15.60
C GLY A 241 20.78 -23.48 -16.30
N LYS A 242 21.30 -24.43 -17.07
CA LYS A 242 22.43 -24.16 -17.98
C LYS A 242 21.91 -23.31 -19.14
N VAL A 243 22.40 -22.08 -19.28
CA VAL A 243 21.87 -21.06 -20.20
C VAL A 243 21.73 -21.59 -21.64
N GLU A 244 22.70 -22.38 -22.12
CA GLU A 244 22.73 -22.94 -23.48
C GLU A 244 21.67 -24.03 -23.74
N GLN A 245 21.02 -24.55 -22.68
CA GLN A 245 20.13 -25.70 -22.74
C GLN A 245 18.80 -25.47 -22.01
N HIS A 246 18.59 -24.28 -21.45
CA HIS A 246 17.42 -24.01 -20.64
C HIS A 246 16.35 -23.31 -21.48
N ASP A 247 15.29 -24.04 -21.83
CA ASP A 247 14.24 -23.59 -22.75
C ASP A 247 13.72 -22.19 -22.44
N TYR A 248 13.48 -21.88 -21.16
CA TYR A 248 13.01 -20.55 -20.75
C TYR A 248 14.05 -19.45 -21.03
N GLN A 249 15.33 -19.69 -20.75
CA GLN A 249 16.37 -18.68 -20.94
C GLN A 249 16.67 -18.48 -22.44
N LEU A 250 16.63 -19.56 -23.21
CA LEU A 250 16.70 -19.50 -24.68
C LEU A 250 15.51 -18.73 -25.25
N TYR A 251 14.30 -19.00 -24.76
CA TYR A 251 13.10 -18.28 -25.18
C TYR A 251 13.19 -16.77 -24.90
N LEU A 252 13.68 -16.37 -23.73
CA LEU A 252 13.90 -14.96 -23.42
C LEU A 252 14.94 -14.33 -24.36
N ALA A 253 16.05 -15.02 -24.62
CA ALA A 253 17.10 -14.54 -25.52
C ALA A 253 16.59 -14.37 -26.96
N LEU A 254 15.77 -15.29 -27.47
CA LEU A 254 15.15 -15.21 -28.80
C LEU A 254 14.19 -14.03 -28.94
N ASN A 255 13.56 -13.61 -27.85
CA ASN A 255 12.65 -12.45 -27.82
C ASN A 255 13.35 -11.16 -27.36
N GLU A 256 14.69 -11.16 -27.27
CA GLU A 256 15.50 -10.02 -26.83
C GLU A 256 15.11 -9.49 -25.43
N ILE A 257 14.66 -10.37 -24.55
CA ILE A 257 14.24 -10.04 -23.18
C ILE A 257 15.38 -10.32 -22.21
N GLU A 258 15.77 -9.30 -21.45
CA GLU A 258 16.81 -9.46 -20.44
C GLU A 258 16.30 -10.24 -19.22
N HIS A 259 17.02 -11.29 -18.83
CA HIS A 259 16.69 -12.09 -17.65
C HIS A 259 17.43 -11.62 -16.39
N THR A 260 16.71 -10.97 -15.49
CA THR A 260 17.21 -10.61 -14.16
C THR A 260 16.78 -11.63 -13.11
N ARG A 261 17.68 -11.95 -12.18
CA ARG A 261 17.42 -12.91 -11.10
C ARG A 261 17.49 -12.21 -9.75
N THR A 262 16.58 -12.55 -8.84
CA THR A 262 16.66 -12.06 -7.45
C THR A 262 18.01 -12.41 -6.85
N LYS A 263 18.62 -11.54 -6.02
CA LYS A 263 19.82 -11.91 -5.27
C LYS A 263 19.44 -12.92 -4.19
N ALA A 264 20.28 -13.94 -3.98
CA ALA A 264 20.08 -14.88 -2.88
C ALA A 264 19.97 -14.10 -1.55
N ARG A 265 18.96 -14.39 -0.74
CA ARG A 265 18.66 -13.73 0.56
C ARG A 265 18.18 -12.26 0.49
N HIS A 266 17.62 -11.82 -0.65
CA HIS A 266 16.91 -10.52 -0.76
C HIS A 266 15.45 -10.72 -1.26
N PRO A 267 14.49 -11.02 -0.35
CA PRO A 267 13.07 -11.27 -0.67
C PRO A 267 12.38 -10.05 -1.32
N GLN A 268 12.91 -8.87 -1.03
CA GLN A 268 12.44 -7.55 -1.44
C GLN A 268 12.11 -7.42 -2.93
N THR A 269 12.85 -8.10 -3.81
CA THR A 269 12.68 -8.00 -5.26
C THR A 269 11.51 -8.82 -5.81
N ASN A 270 11.00 -9.85 -5.10
CA ASN A 270 9.85 -10.65 -5.57
C ASN A 270 8.52 -10.27 -4.88
N GLY A 271 8.53 -9.27 -4.01
CA GLY A 271 7.36 -8.87 -3.21
C GLY A 271 6.14 -8.44 -4.04
N ILE A 272 6.30 -8.14 -5.33
CA ILE A 272 5.19 -7.83 -6.24
C ILE A 272 4.37 -9.08 -6.56
N CYS A 273 5.00 -10.17 -7.01
CA CYS A 273 4.31 -11.42 -7.27
C CYS A 273 3.73 -12.01 -5.98
N GLU A 274 4.47 -11.97 -4.87
CA GLU A 274 3.98 -12.46 -3.58
C GLU A 274 2.72 -11.71 -3.11
N ARG A 275 2.69 -10.38 -3.26
CA ARG A 275 1.50 -9.57 -2.93
C ARG A 275 0.33 -9.89 -3.86
N PHE A 276 0.60 -10.09 -5.15
CA PHE A 276 -0.41 -10.52 -6.10
C PHE A 276 -0.96 -11.91 -5.74
N HIS A 277 -0.09 -12.87 -5.39
CA HIS A 277 -0.50 -14.21 -4.94
C HIS A 277 -1.38 -14.17 -3.69
N LYS A 278 -1.04 -13.31 -2.71
CA LYS A 278 -1.92 -13.06 -1.54
C LYS A 278 -3.31 -12.55 -1.97
N THR A 279 -3.34 -11.65 -2.96
CA THR A 279 -4.59 -11.05 -3.49
C THR A 279 -5.44 -12.09 -4.20
N ILE A 280 -4.90 -12.78 -5.20
CA ILE A 280 -5.63 -13.78 -5.99
C ILE A 280 -6.06 -14.99 -5.14
N LEU A 281 -5.27 -15.38 -4.14
CA LEU A 281 -5.66 -16.44 -3.22
C LEU A 281 -6.93 -16.07 -2.43
N GLN A 282 -7.00 -14.84 -1.91
CA GLN A 282 -8.11 -14.37 -1.08
C GLN A 282 -9.34 -14.00 -1.90
N GLU A 283 -9.15 -13.34 -3.04
CA GLU A 283 -10.24 -12.78 -3.85
C GLU A 283 -10.78 -13.75 -4.90
N PHE A 284 -9.96 -14.69 -5.40
CA PHE A 284 -10.35 -15.67 -6.41
C PHE A 284 -10.38 -17.10 -5.88
N TYR A 285 -9.22 -17.69 -5.56
CA TYR A 285 -9.14 -19.13 -5.29
C TYR A 285 -9.98 -19.56 -4.09
N GLN A 286 -9.90 -18.86 -2.95
CA GLN A 286 -10.68 -19.24 -1.77
C GLN A 286 -12.20 -19.18 -2.01
N PRO A 287 -12.77 -18.11 -2.61
CA PRO A 287 -14.18 -18.09 -3.00
C PRO A 287 -14.54 -19.12 -4.07
N ALA A 288 -13.75 -19.22 -5.14
CA ALA A 288 -14.03 -20.06 -6.30
C ALA A 288 -14.08 -21.54 -5.91
N LEU A 289 -13.08 -22.02 -5.17
CA LEU A 289 -12.95 -23.42 -4.75
C LEU A 289 -13.98 -23.82 -3.68
N ARG A 290 -14.60 -22.86 -2.98
CA ARG A 290 -15.72 -23.13 -2.06
C ARG A 290 -17.07 -23.24 -2.79
N ARG A 291 -17.22 -22.53 -3.92
CA ARG A 291 -18.50 -22.43 -4.64
C ARG A 291 -18.65 -23.51 -5.72
N LYS A 292 -17.54 -23.92 -6.34
CA LYS A 292 -17.53 -24.81 -7.51
C LYS A 292 -16.45 -25.87 -7.35
N ILE A 293 -16.81 -27.11 -7.66
CA ILE A 293 -15.84 -28.21 -7.80
C ILE A 293 -15.40 -28.24 -9.26
N TYR A 294 -14.10 -28.12 -9.49
CA TYR A 294 -13.53 -28.12 -10.84
C TYR A 294 -13.15 -29.54 -11.25
N GLY A 295 -13.76 -30.02 -12.34
CA GLY A 295 -13.49 -31.34 -12.91
C GLY A 295 -12.37 -31.36 -13.95
N SER A 296 -11.95 -30.19 -14.45
CA SER A 296 -10.86 -30.04 -15.42
C SER A 296 -10.05 -28.77 -15.14
N LEU A 297 -8.84 -28.69 -15.71
CA LEU A 297 -7.98 -27.51 -15.58
C LEU A 297 -8.59 -26.30 -16.32
N GLU A 298 -9.20 -26.55 -17.46
CA GLU A 298 -9.79 -25.57 -18.36
C GLU A 298 -10.95 -24.84 -17.67
N ALA A 299 -11.82 -25.58 -16.96
CA ALA A 299 -12.92 -24.98 -16.22
C ALA A 299 -12.45 -24.03 -15.11
N LEU A 300 -11.27 -24.27 -14.52
CA LEU A 300 -10.66 -23.37 -13.53
C LEU A 300 -9.96 -22.20 -14.22
N GLN A 301 -9.36 -22.42 -15.38
CA GLN A 301 -8.74 -21.37 -16.20
C GLN A 301 -9.78 -20.36 -16.70
N GLU A 302 -10.97 -20.80 -17.12
CA GLU A 302 -12.05 -19.92 -17.56
C GLU A 302 -12.48 -18.94 -16.46
N ASP A 303 -12.74 -19.46 -15.25
CA ASP A 303 -13.12 -18.63 -14.10
C ASP A 303 -11.96 -17.71 -13.67
N LEU A 304 -10.71 -18.16 -13.82
CA LEU A 304 -9.51 -17.36 -13.57
C LEU A 304 -9.38 -16.21 -14.58
N ASP A 305 -9.62 -16.48 -15.87
CA ASP A 305 -9.57 -15.47 -16.93
C ASP A 305 -10.61 -14.37 -16.68
N VAL A 306 -11.83 -14.74 -16.25
CA VAL A 306 -12.87 -13.76 -15.85
C VAL A 306 -12.41 -12.91 -14.66
N TRP A 307 -11.79 -13.53 -13.65
CA TRP A 307 -11.30 -12.77 -12.49
C TRP A 307 -10.12 -11.86 -12.85
N LEU A 308 -9.24 -12.28 -13.75
CA LEU A 308 -8.13 -11.46 -14.26
C LEU A 308 -8.62 -10.25 -15.03
N ASP A 309 -9.71 -10.41 -15.80
CA ASP A 309 -10.36 -9.29 -16.49
C ASP A 309 -10.84 -8.24 -15.47
N TYR A 310 -11.59 -8.67 -14.44
CA TYR A 310 -11.98 -7.80 -13.32
C TYR A 310 -10.77 -7.15 -12.63
N TYR A 311 -9.72 -7.93 -12.32
CA TYR A 311 -8.52 -7.44 -11.65
C TYR A 311 -7.82 -6.34 -12.46
N ASN A 312 -7.70 -6.52 -13.79
CA ASN A 312 -6.98 -5.58 -14.65
C ASN A 312 -7.84 -4.36 -15.05
N ASN A 313 -9.15 -4.52 -15.20
CA ASN A 313 -10.04 -3.52 -15.78
C ASN A 313 -10.90 -2.76 -14.78
N GLU A 314 -11.27 -3.37 -13.65
CA GLU A 314 -12.25 -2.80 -12.72
C GLU A 314 -11.68 -2.58 -11.31
N ARG A 315 -10.81 -3.48 -10.84
CA ARG A 315 -10.23 -3.39 -9.50
C ARG A 315 -9.30 -2.18 -9.39
N THR A 316 -9.56 -1.29 -8.44
CA THR A 316 -8.71 -0.12 -8.18
C THR A 316 -7.48 -0.49 -7.35
N HIS A 317 -6.30 0.05 -7.69
CA HIS A 317 -5.05 -0.21 -6.99
C HIS A 317 -4.51 1.06 -6.32
N GLN A 318 -4.27 1.00 -5.01
CA GLN A 318 -3.69 2.11 -4.23
C GLN A 318 -2.16 2.18 -4.29
N GLY A 319 -1.52 1.47 -5.24
CA GLY A 319 -0.08 1.49 -5.41
C GLY A 319 0.43 2.86 -5.89
N LYS A 320 1.70 3.19 -5.60
CA LYS A 320 2.36 4.47 -5.91
C LYS A 320 2.21 4.95 -7.36
N LYS A 321 2.13 4.03 -8.34
CA LYS A 321 1.93 4.34 -9.77
C LYS A 321 0.47 4.31 -10.21
N CYS A 322 -0.34 3.45 -9.60
CA CYS A 322 -1.75 3.31 -9.94
C CYS A 322 -2.59 4.47 -9.37
N CYS A 323 -2.27 4.98 -8.17
CA CYS A 323 -2.95 6.12 -7.55
C CYS A 323 -4.49 6.00 -7.50
N GLY A 324 -5.00 4.79 -7.25
CA GLY A 324 -6.44 4.50 -7.23
C GLY A 324 -7.02 4.12 -8.58
N ARG A 325 -6.24 4.13 -9.67
CA ARG A 325 -6.64 3.65 -10.99
C ARG A 325 -6.54 2.13 -11.09
N THR A 326 -7.14 1.57 -12.13
CA THR A 326 -7.02 0.16 -12.48
C THR A 326 -5.66 -0.13 -13.14
N PRO A 327 -5.18 -1.38 -13.11
CA PRO A 327 -3.92 -1.76 -13.75
C PRO A 327 -3.88 -1.38 -15.23
N LEU A 328 -4.95 -1.65 -15.99
CA LEU A 328 -4.99 -1.30 -17.41
C LEU A 328 -4.96 0.21 -17.63
N ALA A 329 -5.74 0.98 -16.86
CA ALA A 329 -5.72 2.44 -16.96
C ALA A 329 -4.32 3.01 -16.65
N THR A 330 -3.60 2.39 -15.71
CA THR A 330 -2.21 2.77 -15.39
C THR A 330 -1.24 2.41 -16.51
N LEU A 331 -1.45 1.28 -17.18
CA LEU A 331 -0.67 0.88 -18.35
C LEU A 331 -0.87 1.86 -19.51
N LEU A 332 -2.12 2.19 -19.84
CA LEU A 332 -2.46 3.10 -20.93
C LEU A 332 -1.89 4.50 -20.71
N ASP A 333 -1.96 5.00 -19.48
CA ASP A 333 -1.33 6.27 -19.10
C ASP A 333 0.19 6.20 -19.21
N GLY A 334 0.80 5.12 -18.70
CA GLY A 334 2.25 4.93 -18.75
C GLY A 334 2.82 4.73 -20.16
N LYS A 335 1.99 4.44 -21.17
CA LYS A 335 2.42 4.36 -22.57
C LYS A 335 2.97 5.70 -23.09
N SER A 336 2.46 6.83 -22.62
CA SER A 336 2.96 8.15 -23.04
C SER A 336 4.44 8.31 -22.68
N ILE A 337 4.84 7.85 -21.49
CA ILE A 337 6.22 7.88 -21.00
C ILE A 337 7.16 7.07 -21.92
N TRP A 338 6.70 5.93 -22.44
CA TRP A 338 7.46 5.14 -23.40
C TRP A 338 7.61 5.89 -24.73
N LYS A 339 6.49 6.40 -25.27
CA LYS A 339 6.49 7.14 -26.55
C LYS A 339 7.38 8.38 -26.50
N GLU A 340 7.31 9.16 -25.42
CA GLU A 340 8.12 10.37 -25.22
C GLU A 340 9.63 10.09 -25.11
N LYS A 341 10.02 8.92 -24.58
CA LYS A 341 11.44 8.59 -24.37
C LYS A 341 12.12 7.88 -25.53
N PHE A 342 11.37 7.10 -26.32
CA PHE A 342 11.95 6.15 -27.27
C PHE A 342 11.36 6.19 -28.67
N VAL A 343 10.27 6.93 -28.90
CA VAL A 343 9.61 7.07 -30.22
C VAL A 343 9.56 8.54 -30.68
N GLY A 344 9.71 9.49 -29.75
CA GLY A 344 9.72 10.94 -30.00
C GLY A 344 11.07 11.52 -30.38
#